data_AF-A0A956BZE9-F1
#
_entry.id   AF-A0A956BZE9-F1
#
_cell.length_a   1.000
_cell.length_b   1.000
_cell.length_c   1.000
_cell.angle_alpha   90.00
_cell.angle_beta   90.00
_cell.angle_gamma   90.00
#
_symmetry.space_group_name_H-M   'P 1'
#
loop_
_entity.id
_entity.type
_entity.pdbx_description
1 polymer ?
#
loop_
_entity_poly.entity_id
_entity_poly.type
_entity_poly.pdbx_seq_one_letter_code
_entity_poly.pdbx_strand_id
1 'polypeptide(L)'
;SGIFIDNRNPNQCRMCEKGLPCSSWCDDWCTKEFDHKWANKVTKAALEIYPHDDDYGGVRLVVSDFSHASNGGVYSEAVGTITLPKAGASGVAKLNGFVWKTRGGAAVGNDEFNIDFFHFGPAKKTSAGVDTLGFGSTHTNGDGYYLFRAVYYGNHKTYLTDKKSGKKKVVWVNLASPDVRLDFYLDEPCFGYAGGCEDP
;
A
#
# COMPACT_ATOMS: atom_id res chain seq x y z
N SER A 1 7.53 6.75 -19.04
CA SER A 1 6.20 7.39 -18.96
C SER A 1 5.99 7.96 -17.56
N GLY A 2 5.22 9.03 -17.42
CA GLY A 2 4.82 9.62 -16.12
C GLY A 2 3.37 9.27 -15.75
N ILE A 3 2.84 9.86 -14.67
CA ILE A 3 1.44 9.75 -14.27
C ILE A 3 0.64 10.91 -14.89
N PHE A 4 -0.52 10.59 -15.46
CA PHE A 4 -1.51 11.58 -15.90
C PHE A 4 -2.70 11.59 -14.94
N ILE A 5 -3.09 12.78 -14.49
CA ILE A 5 -4.30 12.99 -13.70
C ILE A 5 -5.26 13.82 -14.54
N ASP A 6 -6.39 13.21 -14.89
CA ASP A 6 -7.40 13.82 -15.76
C ASP A 6 -8.30 14.78 -14.96
N ASN A 7 -8.60 15.96 -15.50
CA ASN A 7 -9.69 16.79 -14.94
C ASN A 7 -11.06 16.29 -15.41
N ARG A 8 -11.14 15.45 -16.45
CA ARG A 8 -12.42 14.99 -17.01
C ARG A 8 -13.03 13.89 -16.16
N ASN A 9 -14.05 14.26 -15.39
CA ASN A 9 -14.96 13.30 -14.81
C ASN A 9 -16.08 12.99 -15.83
N PRO A 10 -16.23 11.75 -16.34
CA PRO A 10 -17.41 11.35 -17.09
C PRO A 10 -18.66 11.19 -16.21
N ASN A 11 -18.61 11.46 -14.89
CA ASN A 11 -19.80 11.77 -14.09
C ASN A 11 -20.37 13.16 -14.44
N GLN A 12 -20.38 13.50 -15.73
CA GLN A 12 -21.32 14.44 -16.28
C GLN A 12 -22.70 14.02 -15.75
N CYS A 13 -23.57 14.96 -15.30
CA CYS A 13 -25.00 14.72 -15.47
C CYS A 13 -25.08 14.38 -16.96
N ARG A 14 -25.20 13.08 -17.33
CA ARG A 14 -25.23 12.69 -18.73
C ARG A 14 -26.32 13.54 -19.32
N MET A 15 -25.93 14.32 -20.31
CA MET A 15 -26.79 15.26 -20.98
C MET A 15 -28.16 14.62 -21.10
N CYS A 16 -29.20 15.32 -20.67
CA CYS A 16 -30.53 15.14 -21.19
C CYS A 16 -30.37 14.83 -22.70
N GLU A 17 -30.43 13.56 -23.12
CA GLU A 17 -30.58 13.24 -24.54
C GLU A 17 -31.76 14.07 -25.00
N LYS A 18 -31.65 14.77 -26.13
CA LYS A 18 -32.69 15.67 -26.64
C LYS A 18 -34.09 15.06 -26.41
N GLY A 19 -34.82 15.54 -25.41
CA GLY A 19 -36.16 15.07 -25.06
C GLY A 19 -36.33 14.29 -23.74
N LEU A 20 -35.28 14.00 -22.96
CA LEU A 20 -35.42 13.39 -21.63
C LEU A 20 -35.23 14.42 -20.50
N PRO A 21 -36.07 14.42 -19.44
CA PRO A 21 -35.90 15.30 -18.31
C PRO A 21 -34.67 14.89 -17.49
N CYS A 22 -33.86 15.87 -17.10
CA CYS A 22 -32.74 15.64 -16.20
C CYS A 22 -33.28 15.28 -14.80
N SER A 23 -32.52 14.48 -14.05
CA SER A 23 -32.93 14.08 -12.69
C SER A 23 -33.05 15.29 -11.79
N SER A 24 -34.04 15.29 -10.88
CA SER A 24 -34.45 16.44 -10.05
C SER A 24 -33.39 17.03 -9.10
N TRP A 25 -32.20 16.42 -9.03
CA TRP A 25 -31.05 16.94 -8.30
C TRP A 25 -30.06 17.71 -9.21
N CYS A 26 -30.27 17.73 -10.55
CA CYS A 26 -29.49 18.48 -11.55
C CYS A 26 -30.24 19.74 -12.07
N ASP A 27 -31.40 20.10 -11.51
CA ASP A 27 -32.43 20.94 -12.17
C ASP A 27 -32.02 22.37 -12.60
N ASP A 28 -30.92 22.93 -12.09
CA ASP A 28 -30.47 24.28 -12.50
C ASP A 28 -29.17 24.30 -13.32
N TRP A 29 -28.44 23.17 -13.47
CA TRP A 29 -27.04 23.16 -13.93
C TRP A 29 -26.79 22.43 -15.25
N CYS A 30 -27.84 22.02 -15.96
CA CYS A 30 -27.74 21.20 -17.18
C CYS A 30 -27.08 21.84 -18.42
N THR A 31 -26.39 22.97 -18.29
CA THR A 31 -25.67 23.63 -19.40
C THR A 31 -24.27 24.12 -19.06
N LYS A 32 -23.73 23.82 -17.88
CA LYS A 32 -22.32 24.10 -17.59
C LYS A 32 -21.58 22.82 -17.28
N GLU A 33 -20.70 22.43 -18.20
CA GLU A 33 -19.55 21.60 -17.84
C GLU A 33 -18.87 22.28 -16.64
N PHE A 34 -19.01 21.68 -15.47
CA PHE A 34 -18.31 22.14 -14.28
C PHE A 34 -16.87 21.63 -14.33
N ASP A 35 -16.00 22.38 -15.00
CA ASP A 35 -14.56 22.13 -14.96
C ASP A 35 -14.00 22.64 -13.62
N HIS A 36 -13.95 21.74 -12.64
CA HIS A 36 -13.44 22.03 -11.31
C HIS A 36 -11.90 22.14 -11.25
N LYS A 37 -11.19 21.84 -12.36
CA LYS A 37 -9.72 21.92 -12.49
C LYS A 37 -8.96 21.31 -11.31
N TRP A 38 -9.51 20.24 -10.72
CA TRP A 38 -8.95 19.66 -9.51
C TRP A 38 -7.58 19.03 -9.72
N ALA A 39 -7.34 18.45 -10.91
CA ALA A 39 -6.05 17.85 -11.24
C ALA A 39 -4.96 18.91 -11.18
N ASN A 40 -5.27 20.16 -11.56
CA ASN A 40 -4.34 21.29 -11.46
C ASN A 40 -4.01 21.69 -10.01
N LYS A 41 -4.76 21.17 -9.03
CA LYS A 41 -4.50 21.37 -7.59
C LYS A 41 -3.66 20.22 -7.00
N VAL A 42 -3.44 19.13 -7.75
CA VAL A 42 -2.64 18.01 -7.30
C VAL A 42 -1.17 18.41 -7.34
N THR A 43 -0.53 18.38 -6.18
CA THR A 43 0.92 18.63 -6.06
C THR A 43 1.70 17.33 -5.91
N LYS A 44 1.05 16.27 -5.40
CA LYS A 44 1.64 14.94 -5.16
C LYS A 44 0.58 13.85 -5.31
N ALA A 45 1.02 12.68 -5.77
CA ALA A 45 0.25 11.45 -5.79
C ALA A 45 1.10 10.30 -5.27
N ALA A 46 0.50 9.39 -4.51
CA ALA A 46 1.11 8.10 -4.18
C ALA A 46 0.60 7.06 -5.18
N LEU A 47 1.51 6.29 -5.76
CA LEU A 47 1.20 5.12 -6.57
C LEU A 47 1.63 3.88 -5.82
N GLU A 48 0.69 2.97 -5.57
CA GLU A 48 0.92 1.67 -4.95
C GLU A 48 0.66 0.58 -5.99
N ILE A 49 1.62 -0.33 -6.15
CA ILE A 49 1.57 -1.43 -7.10
C ILE A 49 1.51 -2.73 -6.31
N TYR A 50 0.40 -3.44 -6.50
CA TYR A 50 0.13 -4.74 -5.91
C TYR A 50 0.38 -5.81 -6.98
N PRO A 51 1.41 -6.65 -6.82
CA PRO A 51 1.64 -7.73 -7.77
C PRO A 51 0.53 -8.77 -7.69
N HIS A 52 0.13 -9.29 -8.84
CA HIS A 52 -0.73 -10.47 -8.92
C HIS A 52 0.06 -11.78 -8.74
N ASP A 53 1.35 -11.76 -9.12
CA ASP A 53 2.25 -12.90 -8.95
C ASP A 53 2.86 -12.86 -7.55
N ASP A 54 2.60 -13.91 -6.78
CA ASP A 54 3.05 -14.11 -5.40
C ASP A 54 4.59 -14.14 -5.25
N ASP A 55 5.34 -14.35 -6.33
CA ASP A 55 6.81 -14.25 -6.31
C ASP A 55 7.31 -12.79 -6.24
N TYR A 56 6.41 -11.81 -6.36
CA TYR A 56 6.74 -10.40 -6.30
C TYR A 56 6.12 -9.72 -5.07
N GLY A 57 6.78 -8.68 -4.57
CA GLY A 57 6.28 -7.84 -3.47
C GLY A 57 5.75 -6.49 -3.93
N GLY A 58 5.01 -5.82 -3.05
CA GLY A 58 4.41 -4.51 -3.31
C GLY A 58 5.45 -3.39 -3.34
N VAL A 59 5.20 -2.39 -4.20
CA VAL A 59 6.01 -1.18 -4.30
C VAL A 59 5.14 0.07 -4.29
N ARG A 60 5.53 1.03 -3.47
CA ARG A 60 4.96 2.37 -3.43
C ARG A 60 5.97 3.40 -3.91
N LEU A 61 5.53 4.41 -4.63
CA LEU A 61 6.29 5.62 -4.89
C LEU A 61 5.44 6.86 -4.68
N VAL A 62 6.09 7.96 -4.33
CA VAL A 62 5.45 9.28 -4.27
C VAL A 62 5.93 10.08 -5.46
N VAL A 63 5.00 10.39 -6.35
CA VAL A 63 5.24 11.21 -7.53
C VAL A 63 4.82 12.64 -7.21
N SER A 64 5.72 13.58 -7.47
CA SER A 64 5.50 15.01 -7.28
C SER A 64 5.52 15.72 -8.62
N ASP A 65 5.35 17.05 -8.59
CA ASP A 65 5.63 17.94 -9.72
C ASP A 65 4.73 17.68 -10.94
N PHE A 66 3.43 17.85 -10.73
CA PHE A 66 2.41 17.87 -11.79
C PHE A 66 2.33 19.24 -12.47
N SER A 67 3.46 19.72 -12.99
CA SER A 67 3.61 21.09 -13.52
C SER A 67 3.19 21.24 -14.99
N HIS A 68 3.13 20.13 -15.75
CA HIS A 68 2.78 20.15 -17.16
C HIS A 68 1.28 19.89 -17.38
N ALA A 69 0.53 20.94 -17.70
CA ALA A 69 -0.88 20.83 -18.03
C ALA A 69 -1.09 20.62 -19.55
N SER A 70 -1.75 19.52 -19.93
CA SER A 70 -2.08 19.19 -21.32
C SER A 70 -3.23 18.19 -21.37
N ASN A 71 -3.91 18.07 -22.52
CA ASN A 71 -5.01 17.11 -22.75
C ASN A 71 -6.14 17.14 -21.70
N GLY A 72 -6.38 18.30 -21.09
CA GLY A 72 -7.41 18.46 -20.05
C GLY A 72 -6.98 17.95 -18.67
N GLY A 73 -5.71 17.62 -18.44
CA GLY A 73 -5.21 17.19 -17.13
C GLY A 73 -3.80 17.70 -16.85
N VAL A 74 -3.14 17.07 -15.89
CA VAL A 74 -1.73 17.35 -15.54
C VAL A 74 -0.90 16.09 -15.58
N TYR A 75 0.35 16.24 -16.00
CA TYR A 75 1.34 15.18 -16.06
C TYR A 75 2.42 15.41 -15.02
N SER A 76 2.85 14.33 -14.38
CA SER A 76 4.11 14.31 -13.65
C SER A 76 5.31 14.19 -14.59
N GLU A 77 6.50 14.42 -14.04
CA GLU A 77 7.74 13.92 -14.63
C GLU A 77 7.72 12.41 -14.89
N ALA A 78 8.62 11.94 -15.75
CA ALA A 78 8.71 10.52 -16.08
C ALA A 78 9.08 9.68 -14.85
N VAL A 79 8.26 8.67 -14.54
CA VAL A 79 8.57 7.71 -13.46
C VAL A 79 9.44 6.56 -13.93
N GLY A 80 9.52 6.33 -15.25
CA GLY A 80 10.34 5.28 -15.85
C GLY A 80 9.80 3.86 -15.60
N THR A 81 10.68 2.87 -15.65
CA THR A 81 10.36 1.47 -15.35
C THR A 81 10.49 1.24 -13.85
N ILE A 82 9.48 0.56 -13.28
CA ILE A 82 9.43 0.17 -11.87
C ILE A 82 9.79 -1.30 -11.77
N THR A 83 10.81 -1.62 -10.98
CA THR A 83 11.23 -3.00 -10.72
C THR A 83 10.67 -3.45 -9.38
N LEU A 84 9.81 -4.46 -9.37
CA LEU A 84 9.26 -5.04 -8.15
C LEU A 84 10.30 -5.94 -7.44
N PRO A 85 10.29 -6.03 -6.09
CA PRO A 85 11.08 -7.02 -5.38
C PRO A 85 10.62 -8.41 -5.81
N LYS A 86 11.56 -9.30 -6.14
CA LYS A 86 11.29 -10.67 -6.56
C LYS A 86 11.89 -11.65 -5.57
N ALA A 87 11.17 -12.70 -5.22
CA ALA A 87 11.66 -13.77 -4.36
C ALA A 87 13.00 -14.33 -4.86
N GLY A 88 13.96 -14.50 -3.95
CA GLY A 88 15.32 -14.97 -4.24
C GLY A 88 16.26 -13.93 -4.87
N ALA A 89 15.79 -12.72 -5.19
CA ALA A 89 16.66 -11.65 -5.65
C ALA A 89 17.54 -11.10 -4.51
N SER A 90 18.72 -10.58 -4.85
CA SER A 90 19.60 -9.94 -3.87
C SER A 90 18.94 -8.71 -3.23
N GLY A 91 19.03 -8.61 -1.90
CA GLY A 91 18.40 -7.54 -1.13
C GLY A 91 16.88 -7.70 -0.97
N VAL A 92 16.36 -8.92 -1.17
CA VAL A 92 14.95 -9.28 -0.93
C VAL A 92 14.92 -10.44 0.07
N ALA A 93 14.07 -10.32 1.08
CA ALA A 93 13.81 -11.32 2.10
C ALA A 93 12.45 -11.99 1.87
N LYS A 94 12.38 -13.26 2.25
CA LYS A 94 11.16 -13.96 2.63
C LYS A 94 11.00 -13.82 4.14
N LEU A 95 9.85 -13.31 4.57
CA LEU A 95 9.49 -13.21 5.98
C LEU A 95 8.30 -14.12 6.28
N ASN A 96 8.39 -14.90 7.34
CA ASN A 96 7.28 -15.73 7.79
C ASN A 96 7.27 -15.85 9.30
N GLY A 97 6.25 -16.50 9.84
CA GLY A 97 6.22 -16.87 11.24
C GLY A 97 4.86 -17.39 11.66
N PHE A 98 4.73 -17.64 12.96
CA PHE A 98 3.50 -18.08 13.59
C PHE A 98 3.04 -17.08 14.63
N VAL A 99 1.72 -16.95 14.76
CA VAL A 99 1.09 -16.14 15.80
C VAL A 99 0.33 -17.05 16.76
N TRP A 100 0.64 -16.91 18.04
CA TRP A 100 0.09 -17.73 19.12
C TRP A 100 -0.72 -16.86 20.07
N LYS A 101 -1.77 -17.44 20.67
CA LYS A 101 -2.52 -16.74 21.74
C LYS A 101 -1.67 -16.55 22.99
N THR A 102 -0.91 -17.57 23.34
CA THR A 102 0.03 -17.60 24.46
C THR A 102 1.25 -18.44 24.12
N ARG A 103 2.36 -18.27 24.85
CA ARG A 103 3.57 -19.09 24.64
C ARG A 103 3.29 -20.57 24.93
N GLY A 104 3.47 -21.42 23.92
CA GLY A 104 3.14 -22.86 23.98
C GLY A 104 1.63 -23.17 23.95
N GLY A 105 0.79 -22.16 23.72
CA GLY A 105 -0.65 -22.29 23.61
C GLY A 105 -1.13 -22.61 22.19
N ALA A 106 -2.42 -22.38 21.97
CA ALA A 106 -3.02 -22.52 20.64
C ALA A 106 -2.60 -21.38 19.71
N ALA A 107 -2.43 -21.71 18.43
CA ALA A 107 -2.29 -20.71 17.38
C ALA A 107 -3.56 -19.83 17.27
N VAL A 108 -3.40 -18.64 16.69
CA VAL A 108 -4.55 -17.81 16.31
C VAL A 108 -5.24 -18.41 15.08
N GLY A 109 -6.51 -18.05 14.87
CA GLY A 109 -7.29 -18.52 13.74
C GLY A 109 -6.96 -17.83 12.42
N ASN A 110 -7.63 -18.33 11.38
CA ASN A 110 -7.58 -17.73 10.05
C ASN A 110 -8.08 -16.28 10.10
N ASP A 111 -7.30 -15.38 9.52
CA ASP A 111 -7.56 -13.96 9.40
C ASP A 111 -7.69 -13.22 10.77
N GLU A 112 -7.28 -13.85 11.88
CA GLU A 112 -7.36 -13.27 13.23
C GLU A 112 -6.29 -12.19 13.46
N PHE A 113 -5.12 -12.32 12.83
CA PHE A 113 -4.02 -11.38 12.98
C PHE A 113 -3.54 -10.82 11.64
N ASN A 114 -3.50 -9.49 11.54
CA ASN A 114 -3.01 -8.76 10.36
C ASN A 114 -1.63 -8.18 10.60
N ILE A 115 -0.84 -8.19 9.54
CA ILE A 115 0.52 -7.68 9.53
C ILE A 115 0.69 -6.82 8.27
N ASP A 116 0.98 -5.53 8.46
CA ASP A 116 1.21 -4.57 7.39
C ASP A 116 2.64 -4.03 7.47
N PHE A 117 3.46 -4.29 6.45
CA PHE A 117 4.84 -3.87 6.34
C PHE A 117 4.96 -2.63 5.45
N PHE A 118 5.63 -1.58 5.96
CA PHE A 118 6.02 -0.42 5.17
C PHE A 118 7.52 -0.18 5.32
N HIS A 119 8.26 -0.30 4.21
CA HIS A 119 9.67 0.01 4.18
C HIS A 119 9.90 1.49 4.52
N PHE A 120 10.86 1.75 5.41
CA PHE A 120 11.20 3.08 5.85
C PHE A 120 12.43 3.58 5.12
N GLY A 121 12.25 4.62 4.31
CA GLY A 121 13.28 5.16 3.43
C GLY A 121 13.32 4.48 2.06
N PRO A 122 14.07 5.03 1.09
CA PRO A 122 14.12 4.51 -0.28
C PRO A 122 14.75 3.10 -0.31
N ALA A 123 14.00 2.12 -0.83
CA ALA A 123 14.50 0.76 -1.03
C ALA A 123 15.29 0.62 -2.34
N LYS A 124 14.72 1.17 -3.41
CA LYS A 124 15.25 1.14 -4.79
C LYS A 124 14.86 2.44 -5.51
N LYS A 125 15.39 2.61 -6.71
CA LYS A 125 15.00 3.67 -7.64
C LYS A 125 14.41 3.08 -8.90
N THR A 126 13.45 3.78 -9.48
CA THR A 126 12.99 3.51 -10.85
C THR A 126 14.09 3.83 -11.86
N SER A 127 13.88 3.45 -13.13
CA SER A 127 14.83 3.80 -14.20
C SER A 127 14.97 5.32 -14.44
N ALA A 128 14.07 6.13 -13.90
CA ALA A 128 14.13 7.59 -13.95
C ALA A 128 14.64 8.23 -12.65
N GLY A 129 15.09 7.41 -11.67
CA GLY A 129 15.69 7.89 -10.43
C GLY A 129 14.70 8.19 -9.29
N VAL A 130 13.40 7.93 -9.50
CA VAL A 130 12.36 8.12 -8.48
C VAL A 130 12.49 7.05 -7.40
N ASP A 131 12.47 7.46 -6.14
CA ASP A 131 12.56 6.53 -5.01
C ASP A 131 11.30 5.66 -4.88
N THR A 132 11.52 4.39 -4.58
CA THR A 132 10.48 3.40 -4.32
C THR A 132 10.62 2.82 -2.93
N LEU A 133 9.48 2.62 -2.26
CA LEU A 133 9.35 1.99 -0.95
C LEU A 133 8.73 0.60 -1.14
N GLY A 134 9.25 -0.42 -0.46
CA GLY A 134 8.58 -1.71 -0.37
C GLY A 134 7.38 -1.64 0.58
N PHE A 135 6.32 -2.37 0.28
CA PHE A 135 5.24 -2.60 1.24
C PHE A 135 4.60 -3.97 1.02
N GLY A 136 3.85 -4.43 2.00
CA GLY A 136 3.04 -5.63 1.86
C GLY A 136 2.09 -5.80 3.04
N SER A 137 1.01 -6.54 2.82
CA SER A 137 0.06 -6.90 3.87
C SER A 137 -0.22 -8.39 3.80
N THR A 138 -0.32 -9.04 4.94
CA THR A 138 -0.78 -10.43 5.05
C THR A 138 -1.61 -10.61 6.31
N HIS A 139 -2.27 -11.75 6.39
CA HIS A 139 -2.96 -12.23 7.58
C HIS A 139 -2.53 -13.66 7.90
N THR A 140 -2.88 -14.12 9.10
CA THR A 140 -2.67 -15.52 9.49
C THR A 140 -3.64 -16.45 8.78
N ASN A 141 -3.19 -17.64 8.40
CA ASN A 141 -4.05 -18.73 7.97
C ASN A 141 -4.67 -19.46 9.20
N GLY A 142 -5.30 -20.61 8.99
CA GLY A 142 -5.95 -21.40 10.05
C GLY A 142 -5.03 -22.05 11.10
N ASP A 143 -3.70 -22.09 10.88
CA ASP A 143 -2.73 -22.60 11.86
C ASP A 143 -1.87 -21.48 12.49
N GLY A 144 -2.26 -20.23 12.28
CA GLY A 144 -1.57 -19.04 12.79
C GLY A 144 -0.31 -18.68 11.98
N TYR A 145 0.00 -19.39 10.89
CA TYR A 145 1.10 -19.06 10.00
C TYR A 145 0.78 -17.85 9.13
N TYR A 146 1.80 -17.05 8.85
CA TYR A 146 1.75 -15.98 7.86
C TYR A 146 3.02 -15.96 7.00
N LEU A 147 2.93 -15.34 5.82
CA LEU A 147 4.03 -15.30 4.86
C LEU A 147 4.03 -14.01 4.03
N PHE A 148 5.20 -13.40 3.94
CA PHE A 148 5.59 -12.48 2.88
C PHE A 148 6.68 -13.13 2.03
N ARG A 149 6.42 -13.30 0.73
CA ARG A 149 7.34 -14.00 -0.19
C ARG A 149 8.49 -13.13 -0.67
N ALA A 150 8.25 -11.84 -0.85
CA ALA A 150 9.24 -10.89 -1.33
C ALA A 150 9.05 -9.53 -0.65
N VAL A 151 10.01 -9.16 0.21
CA VAL A 151 10.08 -7.85 0.88
C VAL A 151 11.51 -7.35 0.75
N TYR A 152 11.73 -6.05 0.50
CA TYR A 152 13.10 -5.54 0.46
C TYR A 152 13.82 -5.71 1.80
N TYR A 153 15.14 -5.79 1.78
CA TYR A 153 15.95 -5.59 2.99
C TYR A 153 15.80 -4.16 3.50
N GLY A 154 16.09 -3.97 4.79
CA GLY A 154 16.08 -2.68 5.46
C GLY A 154 15.06 -2.61 6.59
N ASN A 155 14.86 -1.39 7.08
CA ASN A 155 13.98 -1.12 8.20
C ASN A 155 12.53 -0.98 7.72
N HIS A 156 11.63 -1.63 8.42
CA HIS A 156 10.20 -1.60 8.13
C HIS A 156 9.43 -1.15 9.36
N LYS A 157 8.56 -0.16 9.16
CA LYS A 157 7.52 0.16 10.12
C LYS A 157 6.38 -0.84 9.89
N THR A 158 6.14 -1.69 10.89
CA THR A 158 5.21 -2.81 10.78
C THR A 158 4.04 -2.59 11.72
N TYR A 159 2.81 -2.61 11.19
CA TYR A 159 1.60 -2.52 11.98
C TYR A 159 1.06 -3.93 12.21
N LEU A 160 0.81 -4.26 13.47
CA LEU A 160 0.33 -5.53 13.95
C LEU A 160 -1.06 -5.32 14.53
N THR A 161 -2.05 -6.07 14.06
CA THR A 161 -3.43 -5.96 14.54
C THR A 161 -3.98 -7.33 14.88
N ASP A 162 -4.30 -7.54 16.17
CA ASP A 162 -5.18 -8.62 16.61
C ASP A 162 -6.62 -8.15 16.38
N LYS A 163 -7.29 -8.71 15.37
CA LYS A 163 -8.67 -8.32 15.03
C LYS A 163 -9.68 -8.75 16.07
N LYS A 164 -9.39 -9.82 16.82
CA LYS A 164 -10.32 -10.38 17.78
C LYS A 164 -10.43 -9.51 19.03
N SER A 165 -9.30 -9.05 19.55
CA SER A 165 -9.30 -8.12 20.70
C SER A 165 -9.34 -6.65 20.29
N GLY A 166 -9.00 -6.33 19.04
CA GLY A 166 -8.80 -4.96 18.56
C GLY A 166 -7.46 -4.35 19.00
N LYS A 167 -6.60 -5.10 19.68
CA LYS A 167 -5.27 -4.65 20.10
C LYS A 167 -4.38 -4.42 18.87
N LYS A 168 -3.72 -3.27 18.85
CA LYS A 168 -2.82 -2.85 17.78
C LYS A 168 -1.47 -2.47 18.35
N LYS A 169 -0.40 -2.78 17.62
CA LYS A 169 0.97 -2.38 17.95
C LYS A 169 1.75 -2.05 16.69
N VAL A 170 2.72 -1.15 16.83
CA VAL A 170 3.69 -0.84 15.78
C VAL A 170 5.05 -1.35 16.22
N VAL A 171 5.74 -2.08 15.35
CA VAL A 171 7.10 -2.56 15.59
C VAL A 171 8.01 -2.18 14.43
N TRP A 172 9.30 -2.00 14.73
CA TRP A 172 10.33 -1.73 13.72
C TRP A 172 11.12 -3.00 13.45
N VAL A 173 11.01 -3.52 12.23
CA VAL A 173 11.65 -4.78 11.81
C VAL A 173 12.76 -4.47 10.81
N ASN A 174 13.99 -4.88 11.13
CA ASN A 174 15.11 -4.79 10.20
C ASN A 174 15.31 -6.14 9.50
N LEU A 175 15.10 -6.18 8.19
CA LEU A 175 15.32 -7.36 7.36
C LEU A 175 16.71 -7.27 6.74
N ALA A 176 17.62 -8.17 7.13
CA ALA A 176 19.01 -8.18 6.66
C ALA A 176 19.48 -9.57 6.17
N SER A 177 18.58 -10.55 6.09
CA SER A 177 18.84 -11.93 5.66
C SER A 177 17.76 -12.41 4.69
N PRO A 178 18.05 -13.39 3.82
CA PRO A 178 17.12 -13.83 2.78
C PRO A 178 15.91 -14.56 3.35
N ASP A 179 16.08 -15.24 4.48
CA ASP A 179 14.99 -15.89 5.21
C ASP A 179 14.94 -15.32 6.63
N VAL A 180 13.78 -14.81 7.00
CA VAL A 180 13.52 -14.26 8.33
C VAL A 180 12.27 -14.94 8.90
N ARG A 181 12.36 -15.34 10.17
CA ARG A 181 11.22 -15.84 10.95
C ARG A 181 10.93 -14.90 12.10
N LEU A 182 9.69 -14.44 12.23
CA LEU A 182 9.21 -13.62 13.34
C LEU A 182 7.92 -14.22 13.91
N ASP A 183 8.00 -14.77 15.11
CA ASP A 183 6.81 -15.30 15.79
C ASP A 183 6.26 -14.25 16.76
N PHE A 184 4.93 -14.26 16.94
CA PHE A 184 4.23 -13.32 17.81
C PHE A 184 3.35 -14.06 18.84
N TYR A 185 3.14 -13.44 20.00
CA TYR A 185 2.39 -13.98 21.13
C TYR A 185 1.42 -12.92 21.67
N LEU A 186 0.11 -13.14 21.56
CA LEU A 186 -0.90 -12.09 21.78
C LEU A 186 -0.96 -11.57 23.24
N ASP A 187 -0.67 -12.44 24.20
CA ASP A 187 -0.66 -12.19 25.64
C ASP A 187 0.58 -11.42 26.12
N GLU A 188 1.64 -11.39 25.32
CA GLU A 188 2.89 -10.71 25.67
C GLU A 188 2.84 -9.19 25.37
N PRO A 189 3.62 -8.38 26.11
CA PRO A 189 3.92 -7.01 25.73
C PRO A 189 4.48 -6.97 24.30
N CYS A 190 4.06 -5.97 23.51
CA CYS A 190 4.49 -5.83 22.12
C CYS A 190 4.29 -7.07 21.24
N PHE A 191 3.31 -7.92 21.59
CA PHE A 191 3.09 -9.22 20.97
C PHE A 191 4.32 -10.14 21.01
N GLY A 192 5.16 -10.00 22.04
CA GLY A 192 6.38 -10.79 22.21
C GLY A 192 7.57 -10.31 21.38
N TYR A 193 7.44 -9.18 20.65
CA TYR A 193 8.55 -8.64 19.87
C TYR A 193 9.60 -7.96 20.78
N ALA A 194 10.81 -8.52 20.80
CA ALA A 194 11.89 -8.10 21.70
C ALA A 194 12.45 -6.70 21.39
N GLY A 195 12.29 -6.20 20.16
CA GLY A 195 12.76 -4.88 19.74
C GLY A 195 11.94 -3.72 20.30
N GLY A 196 10.87 -3.99 21.06
CA GLY A 196 9.94 -2.99 21.57
C GLY A 196 8.89 -2.59 20.54
N CYS A 197 7.92 -1.80 20.99
CA CYS A 197 6.80 -1.37 20.17
C CYS A 197 6.31 0.02 20.57
N GLU A 198 5.54 0.61 19.65
CA GLU A 198 4.80 1.86 19.83
C GLU A 198 3.30 1.57 19.75
N ASP A 199 2.50 2.49 20.31
CA ASP A 199 1.08 2.54 20.02
C ASP A 199 0.87 3.20 18.65
N PRO A 200 -0.12 2.73 17.86
CA PRO A 200 -0.35 3.18 16.48
C PRO A 200 -0.84 4.62 16.34
#